data_AF-W2QTM4-F1
#
_entry.id   AF-W2QTM4-F1
#
_cell.length_a   1.000
_cell.length_b   1.000
_cell.length_c   1.000
_cell.angle_alpha   90.00
_cell.angle_beta   90.00
_cell.angle_gamma   90.00
#
_symmetry.space_group_name_H-M   'P 1'
#
loop_
_entity.id
_entity.type
_entity.pdbx_description
1 polymer ?
#
loop_
_entity_poly.entity_id
_entity_poly.type
_entity_poly.pdbx_seq_one_letter_code
_entity_poly.pdbx_strand_id
1 'polypeptide(L)'
;MYNGIGLRTVRGSGTNGYVQRNLSYVNASRTRQTLARNQRGGSSGDFVSRGGGRNRPPPNPDILLHEQKRKVELQLLEMSLEMEDRGCDPDEIQDKVKRERERLLARLNDAGDRGRESAKDSESTHARQKRKEEDNKRIKDAFDIATDYVAGESFDPEMQERRRQERKEKREQEWKQREEARQQRLKEREEREKTMRARRERFRSSHSRSRSRSASRSRRSRSPGDGRSRDRRSRGRDSVKANRDSKASPRSA
;
A
#
# COMPACT_ATOMS: atom_id res chain seq x y z
N MET A 1 4.36 -59.55 34.39
CA MET A 1 4.85 -58.66 33.30
C MET A 1 3.68 -58.34 32.39
N TYR A 2 3.50 -57.07 32.03
CA TYR A 2 2.46 -56.64 31.10
C TYR A 2 3.14 -56.05 29.87
N ASN A 3 2.80 -56.53 28.67
CA ASN A 3 3.44 -56.15 27.39
C ASN A 3 4.98 -56.28 27.37
N GLY A 4 5.54 -57.25 28.10
CA GLY A 4 7.00 -57.45 28.19
C GLY A 4 7.76 -56.37 28.96
N ILE A 5 7.07 -55.47 29.67
CA ILE A 5 7.66 -54.36 30.43
C ILE A 5 7.39 -54.59 31.93
N GLY A 6 8.38 -54.25 32.76
CA GLY A 6 8.30 -54.33 34.23
C GLY A 6 8.87 -55.63 34.82
N LEU A 7 8.70 -55.78 36.14
CA LEU A 7 9.22 -56.93 36.88
C LEU A 7 8.32 -58.16 36.73
N ARG A 8 8.92 -59.37 36.80
CA ARG A 8 8.18 -60.64 36.85
C ARG A 8 7.42 -60.78 38.16
N THR A 9 8.10 -60.48 39.26
CA THR A 9 7.57 -60.48 40.62
C THR A 9 8.14 -59.26 41.36
N VAL A 10 7.33 -58.65 42.22
CA VAL A 10 7.75 -57.49 43.03
C VAL A 10 8.61 -57.94 44.22
N ARG A 11 8.41 -59.17 44.69
CA ARG A 11 9.17 -59.79 45.79
C ARG A 11 10.66 -59.90 45.43
N GLY A 12 11.51 -59.41 46.34
CA GLY A 12 12.97 -59.37 46.17
C GLY A 12 13.50 -58.11 45.47
N SER A 13 12.63 -57.28 44.87
CA SER A 13 13.06 -56.04 44.19
C SER A 13 13.21 -54.82 45.10
N GLY A 14 12.67 -54.88 46.32
CA GLY A 14 12.67 -53.75 47.27
C GLY A 14 11.82 -52.54 46.83
N THR A 15 10.99 -52.68 45.79
CA THR A 15 10.11 -51.60 45.28
C THR A 15 8.65 -52.06 45.27
N ASN A 16 7.71 -51.15 45.04
CA ASN A 16 6.28 -51.46 44.91
C ASN A 16 5.91 -52.07 43.54
N GLY A 17 6.86 -52.18 42.60
CA GLY A 17 6.62 -52.74 41.26
C GLY A 17 5.80 -51.84 40.33
N TYR A 18 5.63 -50.56 40.67
CA TYR A 18 4.89 -49.59 39.86
C TYR A 18 5.69 -49.21 38.60
N VAL A 19 5.08 -49.35 37.42
CA VAL A 19 5.71 -49.07 36.13
C VAL A 19 5.00 -47.90 35.46
N GLN A 20 5.73 -46.82 35.20
CA GLN A 20 5.21 -45.64 34.48
C GLN A 20 5.71 -45.61 33.04
N ARG A 21 4.87 -45.14 32.12
CA ARG A 21 5.27 -44.88 30.74
C ARG A 21 6.23 -43.69 30.67
N ASN A 22 7.27 -43.78 29.85
CA ASN A 22 8.15 -42.65 29.56
C ASN A 22 7.43 -41.65 28.63
N LEU A 23 7.16 -40.44 29.13
CA LEU A 23 6.53 -39.35 28.37
C LEU A 23 7.47 -38.73 27.32
N SER A 24 8.77 -38.78 27.57
CA SER A 24 9.81 -38.20 26.71
C SER A 24 10.25 -39.14 25.59
N TYR A 25 9.78 -40.39 25.60
CA TYR A 25 10.13 -41.36 24.57
C TYR A 25 9.43 -41.03 23.25
N VAL A 26 10.21 -40.57 22.27
CA VAL A 26 9.72 -40.36 20.91
C VAL A 26 10.00 -41.61 20.08
N ASN A 27 8.94 -42.23 19.56
CA ASN A 27 9.07 -43.42 18.72
C ASN A 27 9.92 -43.09 17.47
N ALA A 28 11.03 -43.82 17.27
CA ALA A 28 11.95 -43.62 16.16
C ALA A 28 11.29 -43.69 14.78
N SER A 29 10.21 -44.47 14.62
CA SER A 29 9.41 -44.50 13.39
C SER A 29 8.66 -43.18 13.17
N ARG A 30 8.08 -42.62 14.24
CA ARG A 30 7.41 -41.31 14.20
C ARG A 30 8.43 -40.20 13.95
N THR A 31 9.60 -40.25 14.60
CA THR A 31 10.72 -39.32 14.35
C THR A 31 11.20 -39.41 12.90
N ARG A 32 11.39 -40.61 12.35
CA ARG A 32 11.75 -40.78 10.94
C ARG A 32 10.67 -40.29 9.99
N GLN A 33 9.38 -40.50 10.27
CA GLN A 33 8.30 -39.95 9.45
C GLN A 33 8.22 -38.43 9.54
N THR A 34 8.40 -37.83 10.72
CA THR A 34 8.45 -36.37 10.86
C THR A 34 9.67 -35.79 10.17
N LEU A 35 10.84 -36.42 10.31
CA LEU A 35 12.06 -36.00 9.64
C LEU A 35 11.95 -36.21 8.13
N ALA A 36 11.40 -37.31 7.64
CA ALA A 36 11.18 -37.55 6.22
C ALA A 36 10.12 -36.63 5.62
N ARG A 37 9.11 -36.22 6.39
CA ARG A 37 8.14 -35.18 5.99
C ARG A 37 8.80 -33.81 5.91
N ASN A 38 9.65 -33.48 6.88
CA ASN A 38 10.42 -32.24 6.90
C ASN A 38 11.50 -32.24 5.81
N GLN A 39 12.12 -33.39 5.50
CA GLN A 39 13.10 -33.58 4.43
C GLN A 39 12.46 -33.70 3.05
N ARG A 40 11.23 -34.22 2.90
CA ARG A 40 10.46 -34.08 1.64
C ARG A 40 10.05 -32.63 1.37
N GLY A 41 10.06 -31.78 2.40
CA GLY A 41 10.03 -30.32 2.27
C GLY A 41 11.39 -29.68 2.00
N GLY A 42 12.50 -30.44 1.99
CA GLY A 42 13.87 -29.91 1.97
C GLY A 42 14.92 -30.75 1.23
N SER A 43 14.53 -31.73 0.41
CA SER A 43 15.45 -32.53 -0.39
C SER A 43 15.51 -31.97 -1.80
N SER A 44 16.74 -31.72 -2.22
CA SER A 44 17.19 -31.42 -3.59
C SER A 44 17.06 -29.96 -4.02
N GLY A 45 18.16 -29.20 -3.89
CA GLY A 45 18.53 -28.06 -4.75
C GLY A 45 17.64 -26.81 -4.76
N ASP A 46 16.42 -26.90 -4.20
CA ASP A 46 15.37 -25.91 -4.40
C ASP A 46 15.33 -24.90 -3.25
N PHE A 47 16.23 -24.94 -2.26
CA PHE A 47 16.24 -23.94 -1.17
C PHE A 47 16.55 -22.52 -1.69
N VAL A 48 17.34 -22.40 -2.76
CA VAL A 48 17.64 -21.11 -3.40
C VAL A 48 16.41 -20.57 -4.16
N SER A 49 15.54 -21.44 -4.66
CA SER A 49 14.31 -21.06 -5.39
C SER A 49 13.05 -21.06 -4.51
N ARG A 50 13.06 -21.75 -3.36
CA ARG A 50 11.94 -21.88 -2.40
C ARG A 50 12.13 -21.06 -1.12
N GLY A 51 13.27 -20.38 -0.98
CA GLY A 51 13.60 -19.47 0.12
C GLY A 51 12.82 -18.16 0.02
N GLY A 52 11.53 -18.21 0.30
CA GLY A 52 10.68 -17.03 0.41
C GLY A 52 9.23 -17.42 0.24
N GLY A 53 8.31 -16.69 0.88
CA GLY A 53 6.86 -16.91 0.77
C GLY A 53 6.25 -16.78 -0.64
N ARG A 54 7.06 -16.89 -1.69
CA ARG A 54 6.74 -16.88 -3.13
C ARG A 54 6.16 -18.20 -3.65
N ASN A 55 6.19 -19.29 -2.89
CA ASN A 55 5.69 -20.59 -3.36
C ASN A 55 4.16 -20.75 -3.28
N ARG A 56 3.42 -19.73 -2.84
CA ARG A 56 1.98 -19.73 -3.06
C ARG A 56 1.71 -19.05 -4.40
N PRO A 57 1.05 -19.73 -5.35
CA PRO A 57 0.69 -19.11 -6.62
C PRO A 57 -0.14 -17.85 -6.31
N PRO A 58 0.10 -16.73 -7.00
CA PRO A 58 -0.61 -15.48 -6.74
C PRO A 58 -2.14 -15.69 -6.85
N PRO A 59 -2.95 -14.86 -6.17
CA PRO A 59 -4.40 -14.93 -6.29
C PRO A 59 -4.80 -14.76 -7.76
N ASN A 60 -5.58 -15.71 -8.29
CA ASN A 60 -6.04 -15.65 -9.67
C ASN A 60 -7.13 -14.56 -9.79
N PRO A 61 -6.94 -13.53 -10.63
CA PRO A 61 -7.93 -12.46 -10.81
C PRO A 61 -9.28 -12.99 -11.32
N ASP A 62 -9.29 -14.05 -12.13
CA ASP A 62 -10.52 -14.63 -12.67
C ASP A 62 -11.38 -15.18 -11.55
N ILE A 63 -10.77 -15.90 -10.58
CA ILE A 63 -11.49 -16.48 -9.45
C ILE A 63 -12.12 -15.37 -8.59
N LEU A 64 -11.39 -14.27 -8.36
CA LEU A 64 -11.92 -13.13 -7.62
C LEU A 64 -13.11 -12.48 -8.35
N LEU A 65 -13.01 -12.32 -9.67
CA LEU A 65 -14.08 -11.77 -10.49
C LEU A 65 -15.30 -12.70 -10.54
N HIS A 66 -15.08 -14.01 -10.60
CA HIS A 66 -16.15 -15.00 -10.51
C HIS A 66 -16.87 -14.96 -9.16
N GLU A 67 -16.13 -14.83 -8.06
CA GLU A 67 -16.72 -14.66 -6.72
C GLU A 67 -17.54 -13.38 -6.62
N GLN A 68 -17.05 -12.27 -7.18
CA GLN A 68 -17.78 -11.00 -7.26
C GLN A 68 -19.08 -11.13 -8.05
N LYS A 69 -19.06 -11.75 -9.23
CA LYS A 69 -20.28 -12.03 -10.02
C LYS A 69 -21.24 -12.95 -9.27
N ARG A 70 -20.74 -13.99 -8.60
CA ARG A 70 -21.56 -14.89 -7.78
C ARG A 70 -22.29 -14.14 -6.67
N LYS A 71 -21.65 -13.15 -6.03
CA LYS A 71 -22.32 -12.31 -5.01
C LYS A 71 -23.48 -11.51 -5.59
N VAL A 72 -23.32 -10.96 -6.79
CA VAL A 72 -24.40 -10.26 -7.49
C VAL A 72 -25.57 -11.21 -7.73
N GLU A 73 -25.31 -12.41 -8.25
CA GLU A 73 -26.37 -13.41 -8.47
C GLU A 73 -27.05 -13.88 -7.17
N LEU A 74 -26.29 -14.02 -6.08
CA LEU A 74 -26.87 -14.35 -4.77
C LEU A 74 -27.79 -13.24 -4.25
N GLN A 75 -27.42 -11.97 -4.41
CA GLN A 75 -28.27 -10.83 -4.03
C GLN A 75 -29.55 -10.79 -4.87
N LEU A 76 -29.45 -11.09 -6.17
CA LEU A 76 -30.62 -11.15 -7.05
C LEU A 76 -31.55 -12.31 -6.68
N LEU A 77 -30.99 -13.46 -6.30
CA LEU A 77 -31.77 -14.60 -5.82
C LEU A 77 -32.47 -14.29 -4.50
N GLU A 78 -31.77 -13.69 -3.53
CA GLU A 78 -32.35 -13.24 -2.26
C GLU A 78 -33.51 -12.27 -2.51
N MET A 79 -33.33 -11.30 -3.42
CA MET A 79 -34.38 -10.37 -3.80
C MET A 79 -35.58 -11.05 -4.49
N SER A 80 -35.36 -12.06 -5.33
CA SER A 80 -36.48 -12.78 -5.98
C SER A 80 -37.31 -13.51 -4.93
N LEU A 81 -36.65 -14.24 -4.01
CA LEU A 81 -37.29 -14.94 -2.91
C LEU A 81 -38.10 -13.99 -2.02
N GLU A 82 -37.54 -12.83 -1.68
CA GLU A 82 -38.27 -11.81 -0.92
C GLU A 82 -39.52 -11.28 -1.64
N MET A 83 -39.50 -11.18 -2.97
CA MET A 83 -40.67 -10.74 -3.74
C MET A 83 -41.70 -11.85 -3.94
N GLU A 84 -41.24 -13.10 -4.06
CA GLU A 84 -42.09 -14.29 -4.08
C GLU A 84 -42.84 -14.44 -2.75
N ASP A 85 -42.14 -14.27 -1.61
CA ASP A 85 -42.74 -14.30 -0.27
C ASP A 85 -43.77 -13.18 -0.05
N ARG A 86 -43.59 -12.04 -0.75
CA ARG A 86 -44.56 -10.92 -0.75
C ARG A 86 -45.73 -11.15 -1.71
N GLY A 87 -45.75 -12.24 -2.48
CA GLY A 87 -46.79 -12.57 -3.43
C GLY A 87 -46.80 -11.70 -4.69
N CYS A 88 -45.65 -11.18 -5.11
CA CYS A 88 -45.55 -10.45 -6.39
C CYS A 88 -45.73 -11.40 -7.58
N ASP A 89 -46.19 -10.85 -8.71
CA ASP A 89 -46.35 -11.59 -9.96
C ASP A 89 -44.98 -12.03 -10.54
N PRO A 90 -44.86 -13.26 -11.09
CA PRO A 90 -43.61 -13.77 -11.64
C PRO A 90 -43.02 -12.89 -12.75
N ASP A 91 -43.83 -12.26 -13.59
CA ASP A 91 -43.33 -11.42 -14.68
C ASP A 91 -42.74 -10.11 -14.16
N GLU A 92 -43.37 -9.50 -13.14
CA GLU A 92 -42.85 -8.32 -12.46
C GLU A 92 -41.53 -8.61 -11.73
N ILE A 93 -41.42 -9.79 -11.12
CA ILE A 93 -40.21 -10.25 -10.43
C ILE A 93 -39.06 -10.33 -11.43
N GLN A 94 -39.28 -10.96 -12.59
CA GLN A 94 -38.25 -11.07 -13.62
C GLN A 94 -37.77 -9.71 -14.13
N ASP A 95 -38.69 -8.78 -14.37
CA ASP A 95 -38.33 -7.44 -14.85
C ASP A 95 -37.54 -6.64 -13.82
N LYS A 96 -37.92 -6.72 -12.54
CA LYS A 96 -37.18 -6.09 -11.44
C LYS A 96 -35.80 -6.72 -11.26
N VAL A 97 -35.69 -8.06 -11.33
CA VAL A 97 -34.40 -8.79 -11.27
C VAL A 97 -33.49 -8.42 -12.44
N LYS A 98 -34.01 -8.33 -13.67
CA LYS A 98 -33.21 -7.90 -14.84
C LYS A 98 -32.65 -6.49 -14.66
N ARG A 99 -33.49 -5.53 -14.24
CA ARG A 99 -33.07 -4.14 -14.00
C ARG A 99 -32.01 -4.06 -12.89
N GLU A 100 -32.21 -4.77 -11.78
CA GLU A 100 -31.23 -4.79 -10.69
C GLU A 100 -29.94 -5.51 -11.08
N ARG A 101 -30.00 -6.57 -11.91
CA ARG A 101 -28.80 -7.23 -12.44
C ARG A 101 -27.93 -6.24 -13.22
N GLU A 102 -28.53 -5.50 -14.16
CA GLU A 102 -27.81 -4.49 -14.94
C GLU A 102 -27.20 -3.41 -14.05
N ARG A 103 -27.95 -2.94 -13.06
CA ARG A 103 -27.48 -1.95 -12.08
C ARG A 103 -26.31 -2.44 -11.24
N LEU A 104 -26.37 -3.68 -10.73
CA LEU A 104 -25.33 -4.26 -9.88
C LEU A 104 -24.07 -4.59 -10.69
N LEU A 105 -24.21 -5.08 -11.92
CA LEU A 105 -23.08 -5.30 -12.81
C LEU A 105 -22.42 -3.99 -13.25
N ALA A 106 -23.21 -2.96 -13.57
CA ALA A 106 -22.68 -1.64 -13.87
C ALA A 106 -21.89 -1.07 -12.68
N ARG A 107 -22.45 -1.19 -11.46
CA ARG A 107 -21.74 -0.82 -10.22
C ARG A 107 -20.47 -1.63 -10.01
N LEU A 108 -20.46 -2.92 -10.31
CA LEU A 108 -19.26 -3.75 -10.17
C LEU A 108 -18.14 -3.26 -11.10
N ASN A 109 -18.49 -2.86 -12.33
CA ASN A 109 -17.55 -2.37 -13.33
C ASN A 109 -17.08 -0.92 -13.03
N ASP A 110 -17.98 -0.05 -12.56
CA ASP A 110 -17.66 1.35 -12.21
C ASP A 110 -16.94 1.48 -10.86
N ALA A 111 -17.31 0.65 -9.88
CA ALA A 111 -16.62 0.54 -8.60
C ALA A 111 -15.40 -0.37 -8.76
N GLY A 112 -14.53 -0.05 -9.72
CA GLY A 112 -13.15 -0.49 -9.68
C GLY A 112 -12.56 -0.09 -8.33
N ASP A 113 -12.37 -1.10 -7.47
CA ASP A 113 -11.53 -1.01 -6.27
C ASP A 113 -11.96 -0.01 -5.17
N ARG A 114 -13.23 0.41 -5.10
CA ARG A 114 -13.71 1.20 -3.95
C ARG A 114 -14.21 0.34 -2.80
N GLY A 115 -13.26 -0.36 -2.17
CA GLY A 115 -13.02 -0.25 -0.72
C GLY A 115 -14.15 -0.51 0.27
N ARG A 116 -15.15 -1.34 -0.05
CA ARG A 116 -16.06 -1.87 0.98
C ARG A 116 -16.53 -3.28 0.68
N GLU A 117 -15.56 -4.18 0.45
CA GLU A 117 -15.83 -5.61 0.51
C GLU A 117 -16.08 -6.00 1.97
N SER A 118 -17.32 -6.41 2.22
CA SER A 118 -17.85 -6.78 3.53
C SER A 118 -17.00 -7.85 4.21
N ALA A 119 -17.11 -7.95 5.53
CA ALA A 119 -16.44 -8.97 6.34
C ALA A 119 -16.66 -10.43 5.87
N LYS A 120 -17.63 -10.69 4.98
CA LYS A 120 -17.90 -12.01 4.39
C LYS A 120 -16.92 -12.45 3.29
N ASP A 121 -16.14 -11.54 2.70
CA ASP A 121 -15.12 -11.90 1.70
C ASP A 121 -13.87 -12.52 2.32
N SER A 122 -13.88 -12.65 3.66
CA SER A 122 -12.84 -13.28 4.45
C SER A 122 -12.78 -14.81 4.31
N GLU A 123 -13.78 -15.46 3.71
CA GLU A 123 -13.81 -16.92 3.62
C GLU A 123 -13.08 -17.49 2.39
N SER A 124 -13.03 -16.78 1.27
CA SER A 124 -12.35 -17.28 0.05
C SER A 124 -10.83 -17.36 0.24
N THR A 125 -10.25 -18.49 -0.16
CA THR A 125 -8.80 -18.72 -0.14
C THR A 125 -8.04 -17.67 -0.95
N HIS A 126 -8.55 -17.27 -2.13
CA HIS A 126 -7.87 -16.31 -3.00
C HIS A 126 -8.01 -14.88 -2.48
N ALA A 127 -9.18 -14.50 -1.97
CA ALA A 127 -9.40 -13.20 -1.34
C ALA A 127 -8.50 -13.03 -0.09
N ARG A 128 -8.39 -14.07 0.75
CA ARG A 128 -7.47 -14.10 1.90
C ARG A 128 -6.01 -13.95 1.47
N GLN A 129 -5.64 -14.58 0.36
CA GLN A 129 -4.29 -14.47 -0.16
C GLN A 129 -3.99 -13.06 -0.68
N LYS A 130 -4.90 -12.47 -1.48
CA LYS A 130 -4.77 -11.09 -1.94
C LYS A 130 -4.61 -10.11 -0.76
N ARG A 131 -5.46 -10.23 0.26
CA ARG A 131 -5.35 -9.42 1.49
C ARG A 131 -4.00 -9.62 2.18
N LYS A 132 -3.54 -10.86 2.32
CA LYS A 132 -2.24 -11.15 2.93
C LYS A 132 -1.07 -10.58 2.11
N GLU A 133 -1.16 -10.59 0.78
CA GLU A 133 -0.17 -9.97 -0.08
C GLU A 133 -0.16 -8.45 0.07
N GLU A 134 -1.33 -7.81 0.18
CA GLU A 134 -1.46 -6.38 0.48
C GLU A 134 -0.90 -6.03 1.87
N ASP A 135 -1.22 -6.81 2.89
CA ASP A 135 -0.69 -6.61 4.25
C ASP A 135 0.82 -6.82 4.28
N ASN A 136 1.34 -7.83 3.59
CA ASN A 136 2.78 -8.03 3.44
C ASN A 136 3.44 -6.87 2.69
N LYS A 137 2.80 -6.29 1.66
CA LYS A 137 3.30 -5.09 0.97
C LYS A 137 3.35 -3.90 1.91
N ARG A 138 2.26 -3.64 2.65
CA ARG A 138 2.21 -2.56 3.66
C ARG A 138 3.30 -2.72 4.71
N ILE A 139 3.53 -3.94 5.19
CA ILE A 139 4.59 -4.23 6.16
C ILE A 139 5.97 -4.01 5.54
N LYS A 140 6.20 -4.46 4.29
CA LYS A 140 7.48 -4.22 3.59
C LYS A 140 7.75 -2.72 3.43
N ASP A 141 6.75 -1.95 3.03
CA ASP A 141 6.86 -0.51 2.88
C ASP A 141 7.12 0.17 4.24
N ALA A 142 6.45 -0.28 5.30
CA ALA A 142 6.66 0.23 6.65
C ALA A 142 8.07 -0.05 7.21
N PHE A 143 8.71 -1.14 6.79
CA PHE A 143 10.08 -1.50 7.14
C PHE A 143 11.13 -1.04 6.12
N ASP A 144 10.74 -0.23 5.12
CA ASP A 144 11.61 0.19 4.01
C ASP A 144 12.33 -0.97 3.30
N ILE A 145 11.68 -2.13 3.24
CA ILE A 145 12.19 -3.31 2.53
C ILE A 145 11.89 -3.13 1.05
N ALA A 146 12.95 -3.03 0.26
CA ALA A 146 12.84 -2.86 -1.18
C ALA A 146 12.11 -4.04 -1.85
N THR A 147 11.37 -3.77 -2.93
CA THR A 147 10.53 -4.75 -3.64
C THR A 147 11.35 -5.86 -4.32
N ASP A 148 12.58 -5.54 -4.68
CA ASP A 148 13.61 -6.41 -5.26
C ASP A 148 14.35 -7.26 -4.24
N TYR A 149 14.08 -7.10 -2.93
CA TYR A 149 14.81 -7.80 -1.88
C TYR A 149 14.71 -9.32 -2.03
N VAL A 150 15.87 -9.97 -2.18
CA VAL A 150 16.00 -11.42 -2.09
C VAL A 150 16.60 -11.80 -0.74
N ALA A 151 16.07 -12.84 -0.12
CA ALA A 151 16.60 -13.33 1.14
C ALA A 151 17.96 -14.00 0.90
N GLY A 152 18.99 -13.61 1.65
CA GLY A 152 20.34 -14.17 1.53
C GLY A 152 21.36 -13.22 0.90
N GLU A 153 20.93 -12.24 0.09
CA GLU A 153 21.85 -11.30 -0.57
C GLU A 153 22.67 -10.43 0.40
N SER A 154 22.19 -10.29 1.64
CA SER A 154 22.92 -9.56 2.68
C SER A 154 24.18 -10.28 3.15
N PHE A 155 24.30 -11.59 2.91
CA PHE A 155 25.45 -12.39 3.31
C PHE A 155 26.49 -12.57 2.19
N ASP A 156 26.14 -12.25 0.94
CA ASP A 156 27.03 -12.37 -0.23
C ASP A 156 27.78 -11.04 -0.50
N PRO A 157 29.11 -10.97 -0.29
CA PRO A 157 29.88 -9.74 -0.44
C PRO A 157 29.80 -9.13 -1.86
N GLU A 158 29.83 -9.97 -2.89
CA GLU A 158 29.77 -9.53 -4.30
C GLU A 158 28.43 -8.87 -4.63
N MET A 159 27.32 -9.42 -4.14
CA MET A 159 25.98 -8.86 -4.31
C MET A 159 25.83 -7.53 -3.58
N GLN A 160 26.45 -7.41 -2.40
CA GLN A 160 26.49 -6.15 -1.66
C GLN A 160 27.25 -5.06 -2.42
N GLU A 161 28.38 -5.39 -3.05
CA GLU A 161 29.15 -4.46 -3.85
C GLU A 161 28.40 -3.99 -5.10
N ARG A 162 27.76 -4.91 -5.83
CA ARG A 162 26.91 -4.57 -6.97
C ARG A 162 25.80 -3.60 -6.57
N ARG A 163 25.08 -3.89 -5.49
CA ARG A 163 24.00 -3.02 -5.00
C ARG A 163 24.51 -1.66 -4.52
N ARG A 164 25.75 -1.58 -4.02
CA ARG A 164 26.40 -0.32 -3.66
C ARG A 164 26.79 0.48 -4.91
N GLN A 165 27.28 -0.17 -5.96
CA GLN A 165 27.59 0.46 -7.24
C GLN A 165 26.31 0.99 -7.91
N GLU A 166 25.26 0.17 -8.01
CA GLU A 166 23.95 0.59 -8.55
C GLU A 166 23.37 1.80 -7.80
N ARG A 167 23.49 1.83 -6.47
CA ARG A 167 23.08 3.00 -5.65
C ARG A 167 23.91 4.24 -5.94
N LYS A 168 25.21 4.11 -6.22
CA LYS A 168 26.08 5.23 -6.61
C LYS A 168 25.71 5.73 -8.00
N GLU A 169 25.60 4.85 -8.98
CA GLU A 169 25.22 5.18 -10.35
C GLU A 169 23.85 5.86 -10.42
N LYS A 170 22.85 5.33 -9.70
CA LYS A 170 21.52 5.95 -9.62
C LYS A 170 21.59 7.37 -9.04
N ARG A 171 22.41 7.59 -8.01
CA ARG A 171 22.61 8.92 -7.41
C ARG A 171 23.32 9.86 -8.38
N GLU A 172 24.28 9.38 -9.15
CA GLU A 172 24.96 10.17 -10.18
C GLU A 172 24.03 10.52 -11.34
N GLN A 173 23.19 9.59 -11.79
CA GLN A 173 22.17 9.84 -12.80
C GLN A 173 21.15 10.86 -12.32
N GLU A 174 20.65 10.73 -11.09
CA GLU A 174 19.74 11.71 -10.48
C GLU A 174 20.40 13.09 -10.35
N TRP A 175 21.68 13.14 -9.98
CA TRP A 175 22.45 14.37 -9.92
C TRP A 175 22.57 15.03 -11.30
N LYS A 176 22.92 14.26 -12.34
CA LYS A 176 22.99 14.74 -13.73
C LYS A 176 21.64 15.26 -14.23
N GLN A 177 20.56 14.52 -14.01
CA GLN A 177 19.20 14.97 -14.37
C GLN A 177 18.83 16.27 -13.64
N ARG A 178 19.20 16.40 -12.36
CA ARG A 178 18.94 17.61 -11.58
C ARG A 178 19.78 18.80 -12.06
N GLU A 179 21.04 18.58 -12.42
CA GLU A 179 21.91 19.56 -13.06
C GLU A 179 21.31 20.05 -14.38
N GLU A 180 20.91 19.13 -15.25
CA GLU A 180 20.28 19.44 -16.54
C GLU A 180 18.97 20.23 -16.36
N ALA A 181 18.10 19.80 -15.44
CA ALA A 181 16.88 20.52 -15.11
C ALA A 181 17.16 21.93 -14.55
N ARG A 182 18.23 22.11 -13.76
CA ARG A 182 18.66 23.45 -13.30
C ARG A 182 19.13 24.32 -14.46
N GLN A 183 19.91 23.77 -15.39
CA GLN A 183 20.38 24.48 -16.58
C GLN A 183 19.23 24.88 -17.51
N GLN A 184 18.25 24.00 -17.71
CA GLN A 184 17.05 24.31 -18.49
C GLN A 184 16.24 25.45 -17.85
N ARG A 185 16.03 25.41 -16.54
CA ARG A 185 15.35 26.50 -15.80
C ARG A 185 16.09 27.84 -15.88
N LEU A 186 17.42 27.82 -15.87
CA LEU A 186 18.23 29.03 -16.05
C LEU A 186 18.06 29.62 -17.46
N LYS A 187 18.12 28.78 -18.50
CA LYS A 187 17.89 29.19 -19.89
C LYS A 187 16.49 29.77 -20.09
N GLU A 188 15.45 29.10 -19.57
CA GLU A 188 14.07 29.58 -19.62
C GLU A 188 13.92 30.94 -18.92
N ARG A 189 14.56 31.11 -17.76
CA ARG A 189 14.56 32.39 -17.03
C ARG A 189 15.25 33.50 -17.81
N GLU A 190 16.39 33.23 -18.44
CA GLU A 190 17.10 34.20 -19.28
C GLU A 190 16.28 34.59 -20.52
N GLU A 191 15.63 33.64 -21.18
CA GLU A 191 14.74 33.92 -22.31
C GLU A 191 13.52 34.75 -21.88
N ARG A 192 12.93 34.44 -20.72
CA ARG A 192 11.84 35.22 -20.13
C ARG A 192 12.29 36.64 -19.77
N GLU A 193 13.51 36.81 -19.27
CA GLU A 193 14.07 38.13 -18.98
C GLU A 193 14.35 38.92 -20.26
N LYS A 194 14.90 38.28 -21.30
CA LYS A 194 15.12 38.90 -22.63
C LYS A 194 13.79 39.35 -23.26
N THR A 195 12.76 38.50 -23.24
CA THR A 195 11.43 38.85 -23.77
C THR A 195 10.78 39.99 -22.97
N MET A 196 10.89 39.97 -21.62
CA MET A 196 10.40 41.06 -20.77
C MET A 196 11.18 42.36 -21.00
N ARG A 197 12.50 42.30 -21.22
CA ARG A 197 13.34 43.45 -21.57
C ARG A 197 12.96 44.04 -22.93
N ALA A 198 12.78 43.20 -23.95
CA ALA A 198 12.31 43.62 -25.27
C ALA A 198 10.91 44.27 -25.20
N ARG A 199 9.99 43.68 -24.43
CA ARG A 199 8.66 44.26 -24.17
C ARG A 199 8.77 45.61 -23.47
N ARG A 200 9.66 45.75 -22.47
CA ARG A 200 9.89 47.00 -21.74
C ARG A 200 10.49 48.08 -22.63
N GLU A 201 11.41 47.74 -23.53
CA GLU A 201 11.96 48.69 -24.51
C GLU A 201 10.90 49.14 -25.54
N ARG A 202 10.06 48.22 -26.03
CA ARG A 202 8.93 48.56 -26.91
C ARG A 202 7.92 49.50 -26.21
N PHE A 203 7.71 49.34 -24.90
CA PHE A 203 6.83 50.20 -24.11
C PHE A 203 7.46 51.58 -23.77
N ARG A 204 8.80 51.67 -23.75
CA ARG A 204 9.51 52.94 -23.54
C ARG A 204 9.53 53.80 -24.80
N SER A 205 9.67 53.19 -25.98
CA SER A 205 9.65 53.93 -27.26
C SER A 205 8.26 54.42 -27.67
N SER A 206 7.19 53.77 -27.20
CA SER A 206 5.82 54.27 -27.37
C SER A 206 5.51 55.45 -26.43
N HIS A 207 6.03 55.43 -25.20
CA HIS A 207 5.83 56.50 -24.22
C HIS A 207 6.68 57.77 -24.48
N SER A 208 7.78 57.65 -25.23
CA SER A 208 8.56 58.82 -25.69
C SER A 208 7.94 59.52 -26.91
N ARG A 209 6.99 58.90 -27.61
CA ARG A 209 6.20 59.53 -28.69
C ARG A 209 4.93 60.23 -28.21
N SER A 210 4.44 59.94 -27.00
CA SER A 210 3.23 60.57 -26.44
C SER A 210 3.50 61.67 -25.41
N ARG A 211 4.75 61.85 -24.94
CA ARG A 211 5.10 62.88 -23.94
C ARG A 211 5.55 64.23 -24.50
N SER A 212 5.55 64.42 -25.82
CA SER A 212 5.90 65.70 -26.47
C SER A 212 4.71 66.54 -26.94
N ARG A 213 3.48 66.24 -26.50
CA ARG A 213 2.31 67.13 -26.66
C ARG A 213 1.33 67.03 -25.49
N SER A 214 1.59 67.77 -24.42
CA SER A 214 0.57 68.45 -23.58
C SER A 214 1.17 68.92 -22.24
N ALA A 215 2.03 69.95 -22.32
CA ALA A 215 2.18 70.90 -21.23
C ALA A 215 1.16 72.02 -21.46
N SER A 216 -0.03 71.93 -20.86
CA SER A 216 -0.81 73.11 -20.45
C SER A 216 -2.08 72.74 -19.67
N ARG A 217 -2.18 73.36 -18.50
CA ARG A 217 -3.41 73.87 -17.85
C ARG A 217 -4.48 72.86 -17.44
N SER A 218 -4.61 72.66 -16.13
CA SER A 218 -5.81 73.05 -15.39
C SER A 218 -5.75 72.48 -13.96
N ARG A 219 -5.60 73.38 -12.99
CA ARG A 219 -5.97 73.12 -11.59
C ARG A 219 -7.49 73.23 -11.50
N ARG A 220 -8.19 72.19 -11.07
CA ARG A 220 -9.47 72.38 -10.39
C ARG A 220 -9.70 71.31 -9.33
N SER A 221 -9.79 71.80 -8.10
CA SER A 221 -10.15 71.12 -6.88
C SER A 221 -11.65 70.81 -6.82
N ARG A 222 -12.02 69.68 -6.21
CA ARG A 222 -13.04 69.54 -5.16
C ARG A 222 -13.23 68.07 -4.75
N SER A 223 -13.01 67.80 -3.46
CA SER A 223 -13.30 66.59 -2.64
C SER A 223 -14.82 66.43 -2.39
N PRO A 224 -15.36 65.55 -1.48
CA PRO A 224 -14.80 64.48 -0.61
C PRO A 224 -15.66 63.17 -0.50
N GLY A 225 -15.22 62.16 0.27
CA GLY A 225 -16.06 61.06 0.80
C GLY A 225 -15.39 59.68 0.71
N ASP A 226 -14.76 59.17 1.77
CA ASP A 226 -15.30 58.33 2.87
C ASP A 226 -15.28 56.82 2.53
N GLY A 227 -14.76 55.99 3.44
CA GLY A 227 -14.67 54.54 3.25
C GLY A 227 -13.43 53.87 3.84
N ARG A 228 -13.36 53.88 5.17
CA ARG A 228 -12.47 53.09 6.05
C ARG A 228 -12.02 51.72 5.49
N SER A 229 -10.71 51.42 5.57
CA SER A 229 -10.23 50.04 5.70
C SER A 229 -9.06 49.98 6.67
N ARG A 230 -9.38 49.52 7.89
CA ARG A 230 -8.42 49.04 8.87
C ARG A 230 -8.23 47.53 8.65
N ASP A 231 -6.96 47.15 8.71
CA ASP A 231 -6.44 45.90 9.27
C ASP A 231 -6.41 44.65 8.35
N ARG A 232 -5.20 44.21 7.98
CA ARG A 232 -4.54 43.06 8.64
C ARG A 232 -3.18 42.69 8.01
N ARG A 233 -2.15 43.06 8.75
CA ARG A 233 -0.84 42.40 8.98
C ARG A 233 -0.56 41.10 8.19
N SER A 234 0.42 41.10 7.29
CA SER A 234 1.23 39.91 7.00
C SER A 234 2.54 39.99 7.78
N ARG A 235 2.55 39.25 8.89
CA ARG A 235 3.68 39.12 9.81
C ARG A 235 4.86 38.45 9.09
N GLY A 236 6.05 38.99 9.32
CA GLY A 236 7.29 38.24 9.15
C GLY A 236 7.26 37.00 10.04
N ARG A 237 7.87 35.92 9.56
CA ARG A 237 8.15 34.76 10.39
C ARG A 237 9.57 34.30 10.14
N ASP A 238 10.39 34.70 11.09
CA ASP A 238 11.69 34.15 11.38
C ASP A 238 11.66 32.62 11.46
N SER A 239 12.80 32.08 11.04
CA SER A 239 13.28 30.73 11.32
C SER A 239 13.17 30.38 12.80
N VAL A 240 12.46 29.30 13.13
CA VAL A 240 12.59 28.63 14.42
C VAL A 240 12.85 27.14 14.18
N LYS A 241 14.05 26.73 14.60
CA LYS A 241 14.49 25.35 14.79
C LYS A 241 13.41 24.54 15.55
N ALA A 242 12.98 23.43 14.98
CA ALA A 242 12.24 22.42 15.72
C ALA A 242 13.24 21.59 16.54
N ASN A 243 13.32 21.90 17.84
CA ASN A 243 13.84 20.98 18.83
C ASN A 243 12.84 19.84 19.02
N ARG A 244 13.37 18.62 19.02
CA ARG A 244 12.70 17.39 19.44
C ARG A 244 12.48 17.45 20.94
N ASP A 245 11.23 17.35 21.39
CA ASP A 245 10.89 16.70 22.66
C ASP A 245 9.38 16.48 22.73
N SER A 246 8.96 15.22 22.68
CA SER A 246 7.68 14.80 23.22
C SER A 246 7.86 13.45 23.88
N LYS A 247 8.26 13.52 25.15
CA LYS A 247 8.00 12.49 26.16
C LYS A 247 6.50 12.18 26.19
N ALA A 248 6.24 10.88 26.29
CA ALA A 248 5.17 10.23 27.03
C ALA A 248 4.13 11.12 27.72
N SER A 249 2.86 10.73 27.61
CA SER A 249 1.93 10.92 28.71
C SER A 249 1.18 9.63 29.01
N PRO A 250 1.10 9.24 30.30
CA PRO A 250 0.44 8.04 30.78
C PRO A 250 -1.04 8.32 31.10
N ARG A 251 -1.82 7.23 31.27
CA ARG A 251 -2.79 6.99 32.35
C ARG A 251 -3.64 5.77 31.94
N SER A 252 -3.57 4.59 32.56
CA SER A 252 -3.89 4.18 33.95
C SER A 252 -5.38 4.37 34.31
N ALA A 253 -6.14 3.27 34.24
CA ALA A 253 -7.00 2.70 35.28
C ALA A 253 -7.80 1.54 34.64
#